data_AF-A0A1Q9LR08-F1
#
_entry.id   AF-A0A1Q9LR08-F1
#
_cell.length_a   1.000
_cell.length_b   1.000
_cell.length_c   1.000
_cell.angle_alpha   90.00
_cell.angle_beta   90.00
_cell.angle_gamma   90.00
#
_symmetry.space_group_name_H-M   'P 1'
#
loop_
_entity.id
_entity.type
_entity.pdbx_description
1 polymer ?
#
loop_
_entity_poly.entity_id
_entity_poly.type
_entity_poly.pdbx_seq_one_letter_code
_entity_poly.pdbx_strand_id
1 'polypeptide(L)'
;MDERVERALEGLVEAPSAIRGKGWVDADGKRWVRRGGGVEVKRAERLLASADVRVLHFCGPDAPVEVAVGDRAALWERVRPYLRGRGKEVHADFAVAEFRDGQRRTMLVIEESC
;
A
#
# COMPACT_ATOMS: atom_id res chain seq x y z
N MET A 1 3.89 -36.94 -17.90
CA MET A 1 3.69 -35.60 -18.47
C MET A 1 2.40 -35.12 -17.83
N ASP A 2 2.53 -34.43 -16.70
CA ASP A 2 1.46 -34.28 -15.72
C ASP A 2 0.62 -33.02 -15.99
N GLU A 3 -0.67 -33.25 -16.18
CA GLU A 3 -1.78 -32.27 -16.23
C GLU A 3 -1.81 -31.32 -15.01
N ARG A 4 -1.04 -31.62 -13.96
CA ARG A 4 -0.84 -30.77 -12.78
C ARG A 4 0.02 -29.53 -13.03
N VAL A 5 0.84 -29.52 -14.09
CA VAL A 5 1.65 -28.35 -14.43
C VAL A 5 0.85 -27.33 -15.25
N GLU A 6 -0.19 -27.74 -15.98
CA GLU A 6 -1.05 -26.80 -16.73
C GLU A 6 -2.01 -26.01 -15.81
N ARG A 7 -2.42 -26.57 -14.67
CA ARG A 7 -3.08 -25.79 -13.60
C ARG A 7 -2.17 -24.82 -12.85
N ALA A 8 -0.88 -24.74 -13.20
CA ALA A 8 0.04 -23.75 -12.65
C ALA A 8 0.04 -22.41 -13.41
N LEU A 9 -0.79 -22.26 -14.45
CA LEU A 9 -0.92 -21.01 -15.23
C LEU A 9 -2.36 -20.50 -15.40
N GLU A 10 -3.37 -21.18 -14.86
CA GLU A 10 -4.77 -20.70 -14.87
C GLU A 10 -5.07 -19.85 -13.63
N GLY A 11 -4.79 -18.55 -13.76
CA GLY A 11 -5.22 -17.54 -12.80
C GLY A 11 -4.03 -16.91 -12.08
N LEU A 12 -3.32 -16.01 -12.78
CA LEU A 12 -2.73 -14.84 -12.13
C LEU A 12 -3.89 -14.08 -11.46
N VAL A 13 -4.33 -14.55 -10.30
CA VAL A 13 -5.20 -13.79 -9.41
C VAL A 13 -4.34 -12.58 -9.06
N GLU A 14 -4.61 -11.44 -9.69
CA GLU A 14 -3.99 -10.19 -9.28
C GLU A 14 -4.11 -10.13 -7.75
N ALA A 15 -2.97 -10.04 -7.07
CA ALA A 15 -2.94 -9.95 -5.63
C ALA A 15 -3.98 -8.89 -5.20
N PRO A 16 -4.80 -9.17 -4.17
CA PRO A 16 -5.88 -8.28 -3.78
C PRO A 16 -5.33 -6.91 -3.41
N SER A 17 -5.45 -5.95 -4.34
CA SER A 17 -4.93 -4.61 -4.10
C SER A 17 -5.89 -3.81 -3.22
N ALA A 18 -5.42 -3.50 -2.02
CA ALA A 18 -6.13 -2.62 -1.09
C ALA A 18 -6.29 -1.21 -1.65
N ILE A 19 -5.40 -0.80 -2.55
CA ILE A 19 -5.43 0.50 -3.22
C ILE A 19 -6.46 0.55 -4.35
N ARG A 20 -6.74 -0.55 -5.06
CA ARG A 20 -7.69 -0.57 -6.19
C ARG A 20 -9.12 -0.25 -5.78
N GLY A 21 -9.53 -0.66 -4.57
CA GLY A 21 -10.82 -0.32 -3.99
C GLY A 21 -11.02 1.20 -3.83
N LYS A 22 -12.26 1.69 -4.00
CA LYS A 22 -12.60 3.10 -3.73
C LYS A 22 -12.72 3.43 -2.24
N GLY A 23 -12.77 2.40 -1.39
CA GLY A 23 -12.86 2.55 0.04
C GLY A 23 -12.66 1.23 0.77
N TRP A 24 -12.47 1.33 2.07
CA TRP A 24 -12.15 0.24 2.98
C TRP A 24 -12.92 0.44 4.28
N VAL A 25 -13.19 -0.65 5.00
CA VAL A 25 -13.75 -0.62 6.35
C VAL A 25 -12.75 -1.31 7.26
N ASP A 26 -12.28 -0.62 8.29
CA ASP A 26 -11.33 -1.20 9.25
C ASP A 26 -12.04 -2.11 10.27
N ALA A 27 -11.25 -2.75 11.14
CA ALA A 27 -11.75 -3.67 12.16
C ALA A 27 -12.75 -3.03 13.14
N ASP A 28 -12.71 -1.70 13.31
CA ASP A 28 -13.64 -0.95 14.16
C ASP A 28 -14.92 -0.54 13.42
N GLY A 29 -15.11 -1.01 12.18
CA GLY A 29 -16.25 -0.66 11.34
C GLY A 29 -16.16 0.74 10.72
N LYS A 30 -15.00 1.41 10.80
CA LYS A 30 -14.84 2.75 10.27
C LYS A 30 -14.56 2.71 8.78
N ARG A 31 -15.32 3.52 8.05
CA ARG A 31 -15.19 3.67 6.61
C ARG A 31 -14.10 4.68 6.24
N TRP A 32 -13.19 4.22 5.41
CA TRP A 32 -12.13 4.97 4.77
C TRP A 32 -12.42 5.08 3.28
N VAL A 33 -12.24 6.27 2.70
CA VAL A 33 -12.49 6.53 1.28
C VAL A 33 -11.19 7.00 0.65
N ARG A 34 -10.84 6.40 -0.49
CA ARG A 34 -9.63 6.75 -1.22
C ARG A 34 -9.75 8.17 -1.74
N ARG A 35 -8.73 8.98 -1.52
CA ARG A 35 -8.61 10.27 -2.18
C ARG A 35 -8.23 10.03 -3.65
N GLY A 36 -8.92 10.69 -4.58
CA GLY A 36 -8.61 10.56 -6.00
C GLY A 36 -7.21 11.08 -6.33
N GLY A 37 -6.61 10.52 -7.40
CA GLY A 37 -5.26 10.86 -7.85
C GLY A 37 -4.16 10.07 -7.13
N GLY A 38 -3.00 9.96 -7.77
CA GLY A 38 -1.80 9.40 -7.14
C GLY A 38 -1.30 10.31 -6.01
N VAL A 39 -0.57 9.75 -5.05
CA VAL A 39 0.05 10.52 -3.98
C VAL A 39 1.41 11.05 -4.45
N GLU A 40 1.55 12.38 -4.51
CA GLU A 40 2.84 13.00 -4.84
C GLU A 40 3.93 12.62 -3.82
N VAL A 41 5.18 12.46 -4.29
CA VAL A 41 6.33 12.06 -3.45
C VAL A 41 6.44 12.90 -2.17
N LYS A 42 6.42 14.24 -2.29
CA LYS A 42 6.50 15.16 -1.14
C LYS A 42 5.32 14.99 -0.17
N ARG A 43 4.15 14.63 -0.70
CA ARG A 43 2.97 14.38 0.11
C ARG A 43 3.10 13.07 0.87
N ALA A 44 3.57 12.01 0.23
CA ALA A 44 3.85 10.72 0.88
C ALA A 44 4.87 10.89 2.02
N GLU A 45 5.97 11.60 1.77
CA GLU A 45 7.00 11.92 2.78
C GLU A 45 6.40 12.60 4.02
N ARG A 46 5.60 13.65 3.81
CA ARG A 46 4.95 14.37 4.93
C ARG A 46 3.96 13.50 5.69
N LEU A 47 3.23 12.61 5.00
CA LEU A 47 2.26 11.73 5.64
C LEU A 47 2.96 10.66 6.49
N LEU A 48 4.09 10.11 6.01
CA LEU A 48 4.91 9.18 6.79
C LEU A 48 5.49 9.84 8.05
N ALA A 49 5.93 11.09 7.94
CA ALA A 49 6.50 11.84 9.06
C ALA A 49 5.47 12.28 10.13
N SER A 50 4.17 12.23 9.83
CA SER A 50 3.12 12.73 10.73
C SER A 50 2.61 11.63 11.67
N ALA A 51 2.71 11.86 12.98
CA ALA A 51 2.21 10.93 14.00
C ALA A 51 0.69 10.74 13.95
N ASP A 52 -0.06 11.73 13.49
CA ASP A 52 -1.53 11.70 13.39
C ASP A 52 -2.03 10.89 12.19
N VAL A 53 -1.12 10.43 11.33
CA VAL A 53 -1.44 9.62 10.15
C VAL A 53 -1.28 8.15 10.52
N ARG A 54 -2.32 7.36 10.25
CA ARG A 54 -2.22 5.91 10.26
C ARG A 54 -1.49 5.45 9.01
N VAL A 55 -0.49 4.59 9.13
CA VAL A 55 0.26 4.06 7.98
C VAL A 55 0.11 2.55 7.96
N LEU A 56 -0.44 2.02 6.87
CA LEU A 56 -0.55 0.59 6.64
C LEU A 56 0.39 0.17 5.52
N HIS A 57 1.08 -0.94 5.76
CA HIS A 57 1.92 -1.60 4.76
C HIS A 57 1.33 -2.96 4.41
N PHE A 58 1.04 -3.15 3.12
CA PHE A 58 0.63 -4.42 2.54
C PHE A 58 1.82 -5.01 1.79
N CYS A 59 2.21 -6.23 2.11
CA CYS A 59 3.25 -6.96 1.39
C CYS A 59 2.62 -8.24 0.85
N GLY A 60 2.38 -8.30 -0.46
CA GLY A 60 1.74 -9.45 -1.10
C GLY A 60 0.34 -9.78 -0.53
N PRO A 61 0.00 -11.07 -0.34
CA PRO A 61 -1.34 -11.50 0.08
C PRO A 61 -1.59 -11.39 1.59
N ASP A 62 -0.60 -10.96 2.38
CA ASP A 62 -0.69 -10.93 3.83
C ASP A 62 -1.59 -9.79 4.34
N ALA A 63 -2.06 -9.94 5.58
CA ALA A 63 -2.83 -8.90 6.25
C ALA A 63 -1.99 -7.62 6.41
N PRO A 64 -2.61 -6.43 6.32
CA PRO A 64 -1.88 -5.18 6.47
C PRO A 64 -1.28 -5.05 7.86
N VAL A 65 -0.04 -4.59 7.90
CA VAL A 65 0.66 -4.25 9.14
C VAL A 65 0.63 -2.74 9.32
N GLU A 66 0.22 -2.30 10.51
CA GLU A 66 0.34 -0.89 10.88
C GLU A 66 1.79 -0.55 11.22
N VAL A 67 2.33 0.47 10.56
CA VAL A 67 3.72 0.88 10.69
C VAL A 67 3.86 1.86 11.84
N ALA A 68 4.55 1.41 12.89
CA ALA A 68 4.87 2.25 14.04
C ALA A 68 5.69 3.47 13.61
N VAL A 69 5.48 4.61 14.29
CA VAL A 69 6.10 5.89 13.93
C VAL A 69 7.63 5.79 13.81
N GLY A 70 8.29 5.01 14.68
CA GLY A 70 9.73 4.79 14.65
C GLY A 70 10.25 4.08 13.40
N ASP A 71 9.43 3.25 12.76
CA ASP A 71 9.84 2.42 11.60
C ASP A 71 9.53 3.10 10.26
N ARG A 72 8.76 4.20 10.27
CA ARG A 72 8.32 4.88 9.04
C ARG A 72 9.46 5.47 8.24
N ALA A 73 10.56 5.87 8.89
CA ALA A 73 11.75 6.37 8.20
C ALA A 73 12.42 5.25 7.37
N ALA A 74 12.53 4.05 7.93
CA ALA A 74 13.09 2.89 7.22
C ALA A 74 12.19 2.49 6.04
N LEU A 75 10.87 2.51 6.23
CA LEU A 75 9.94 2.28 5.13
C LEU A 75 10.05 3.36 4.04
N TRP A 76 10.25 4.63 4.42
CA TRP A 76 10.41 5.72 3.45
C TRP A 76 11.63 5.53 2.56
N GLU A 77 12.78 5.16 3.12
CA GLU A 77 13.99 4.92 2.34
C GLU A 77 13.81 3.80 1.29
N ARG A 78 12.99 2.79 1.59
CA ARG A 78 12.62 1.73 0.64
C ARG A 78 11.68 2.21 -0.45
N VAL A 79 10.63 2.96 -0.10
CA VAL A 79 9.54 3.36 -1.01
C VAL A 79 9.91 4.55 -1.90
N ARG A 80 10.68 5.50 -1.39
CA ARG A 80 11.00 6.77 -2.04
C ARG A 80 11.63 6.63 -3.44
N PRO A 81 12.57 5.70 -3.71
CA PRO A 81 13.10 5.49 -5.05
C PRO A 81 12.01 5.15 -6.07
N TYR A 82 11.07 4.26 -5.73
CA TYR A 82 9.98 3.83 -6.61
C TYR A 82 9.03 4.96 -6.95
N LEU A 83 8.60 5.74 -5.95
CA LEU A 83 7.74 6.91 -6.18
C LEU A 83 8.43 8.00 -7.02
N ARG A 84 9.76 8.04 -7.05
CA ARG A 84 10.54 8.94 -7.91
C ARG A 84 10.79 8.38 -9.32
N GLY A 85 10.26 7.21 -9.64
CA GLY A 85 10.53 6.49 -10.88
C GLY A 85 11.98 5.99 -11.00
N ARG A 86 12.69 5.86 -9.87
CA ARG A 86 14.09 5.43 -9.79
C ARG A 86 14.26 4.02 -9.19
N GLY A 87 13.22 3.50 -8.53
CA GLY A 87 13.15 2.11 -8.08
C GLY A 87 12.73 1.24 -9.25
N LYS A 88 13.66 0.46 -9.78
CA LYS A 88 13.37 -0.68 -10.66
C LYS A 88 14.16 -1.85 -10.10
N GLU A 89 13.72 -2.38 -8.96
CA GLU A 89 14.10 -3.75 -8.65
C GLU A 89 13.25 -4.68 -9.53
N VAL A 90 13.87 -5.75 -10.02
CA VAL A 90 13.21 -6.69 -10.95
C VAL A 90 12.10 -7.48 -10.23
N HIS A 91 12.03 -7.41 -8.90
CA HIS A 91 11.22 -8.26 -8.04
C HIS A 91 10.41 -7.49 -6.98
N ALA A 92 10.29 -6.16 -7.11
CA ALA A 92 9.47 -5.36 -6.19
C ALA A 92 8.94 -4.09 -6.88
N ASP A 93 7.69 -3.72 -6.62
CA ASP A 93 7.10 -2.43 -6.96
C ASP A 93 6.25 -1.90 -5.79
N PHE A 94 6.12 -0.57 -5.71
CA PHE A 94 5.39 0.10 -4.64
C PHE A 94 4.30 1.02 -5.17
N ALA A 95 3.09 0.82 -4.67
CA ALA A 95 1.96 1.73 -4.87
C ALA A 95 1.59 2.44 -3.55
N VAL A 96 1.13 3.69 -3.65
CA VAL A 96 0.77 4.51 -2.49
C VAL A 96 -0.55 5.22 -2.70
N ALA A 97 -1.43 5.16 -1.71
CA ALA A 97 -2.71 5.84 -1.72
C ALA A 97 -3.05 6.49 -0.38
N GLU A 98 -3.70 7.64 -0.45
CA GLU A 98 -4.23 8.34 0.72
C GLU A 98 -5.73 8.03 0.87
N PHE A 99 -6.15 7.76 2.10
CA PHE A 99 -7.53 7.57 2.48
C PHE A 99 -7.94 8.58 3.56
N ARG A 100 -9.24 8.90 3.57
CA ARG A 100 -9.87 9.77 4.57
C ARG A 100 -11.10 9.10 5.15
N ASP A 101 -11.35 9.31 6.43
CA ASP A 101 -12.61 8.94 7.07
C ASP A 101 -13.58 10.15 7.15
N GLY A 102 -14.77 9.91 7.70
CA GLY A 102 -15.78 10.96 7.92
C GLY A 102 -15.35 12.06 8.91
N GLN A 103 -14.33 11.81 9.73
CA GLN A 103 -13.76 12.78 10.67
C GLN A 103 -12.51 13.48 10.11
N ARG A 104 -12.23 13.30 8.80
CA ARG A 104 -11.07 13.85 8.10
C ARG A 104 -9.72 13.34 8.61
N ARG A 105 -9.67 12.27 9.39
CA ARG A 105 -8.41 11.58 9.73
C ARG A 105 -7.80 11.00 8.46
N THR A 106 -6.48 10.89 8.45
CA THR A 106 -5.74 10.43 7.28
C THR A 106 -5.18 9.06 7.53
N MET A 107 -5.26 8.22 6.51
CA MET A 107 -4.53 6.98 6.44
C MET A 107 -3.72 6.95 5.15
N LEU A 108 -2.47 6.53 5.24
CA LEU A 108 -1.60 6.24 4.12
C LEU A 108 -1.50 4.72 3.97
N VAL A 109 -1.80 4.22 2.78
CA VAL A 109 -1.61 2.81 2.43
C VAL A 109 -0.43 2.73 1.48
N ILE A 110 0.51 1.84 1.79
CA ILE A 110 1.64 1.48 0.96
C ILE A 110 1.49 0.00 0.62
N GLU A 111 1.48 -0.33 -0.65
CA GLU A 111 1.35 -1.69 -1.17
C GLU A 111 2.64 -2.06 -1.88
N GLU A 112 3.29 -3.11 -1.41
CA GLU A 112 4.49 -3.74 -1.96
C GLU A 112 4.08 -5.00 -2.72
N SER A 113 4.39 -5.03 -4.02
CA SER A 113 4.15 -6.16 -4.93
C SER A 113 5.50 -6.79 -5.28
N CYS A 114 5.66 -8.11 -5.15
CA CYS A 114 6.87 -8.83 -5.54
C CYS A 114 6.65 -9.77 -6.73
#